data_AF-A0A2E1GSV8-F1
#
_entry.id   AF-A0A2E1GSV8-F1
#
_cell.length_a   1.000
_cell.length_b   1.000
_cell.length_c   1.000
_cell.angle_alpha   90.00
_cell.angle_beta   90.00
_cell.angle_gamma   90.00
#
_symmetry.space_group_name_H-M   'P 1'
#
loop_
_entity.id
_entity.type
_entity.pdbx_description
1 polymer ?
#
loop_
_entity_poly.entity_id
_entity_poly.type
_entity_poly.pdbx_seq_one_letter_code
_entity_poly.pdbx_strand_id
1 'polypeptide(L)'
;MESLKSNKLNRRNFIVNSGIAGGGLVIGFNLFSSFKKNEDLGKLNSNSKKSEFNSHIKISKSGDITIFAPNPEIGQGIKTTLPMLVAEELDVAWKDVNVVQAKLDREKFTNQWAGGSMGVMLAWQPLRKSGATARQMLINAAAKKWNISPSDCFTKNGSVYNNLNQKYTYAELVDDASKLEIPNNVKLKDPKDFKII
;
A
#
# COMPACT_ATOMS: atom_id res chain seq x y z
N MET A 1 -7.12 63.70 -15.10
CA MET A 1 -8.15 62.74 -14.63
C MET A 1 -7.50 61.37 -14.63
N GLU A 2 -6.72 61.07 -13.60
CA GLU A 2 -5.95 59.82 -13.49
C GLU A 2 -6.76 58.77 -12.72
N SER A 3 -6.99 57.65 -13.37
CA SER A 3 -7.73 56.51 -12.83
C SER A 3 -6.86 55.74 -11.83
N LEU A 4 -7.25 55.75 -10.55
CA LEU A 4 -6.64 54.94 -9.50
C LEU A 4 -7.01 53.46 -9.71
N LYS A 5 -6.04 52.67 -10.19
CA LYS A 5 -6.16 51.20 -10.25
C LYS A 5 -6.15 50.62 -8.83
N SER A 6 -7.25 49.96 -8.47
CA SER A 6 -7.39 49.16 -7.25
C SER A 6 -6.42 47.99 -7.23
N ASN A 7 -5.38 48.09 -6.41
CA ASN A 7 -4.48 46.97 -6.10
C ASN A 7 -5.15 46.07 -5.05
N LYS A 8 -5.83 45.00 -5.48
CA LYS A 8 -6.27 43.92 -4.59
C LYS A 8 -5.04 43.26 -3.95
N LEU A 9 -4.74 43.61 -2.71
CA LEU A 9 -3.69 42.99 -1.91
C LEU A 9 -4.04 41.52 -1.67
N ASN A 10 -3.38 40.63 -2.41
CA ASN A 10 -3.47 39.20 -2.20
C ASN A 10 -2.63 38.82 -0.97
N ARG A 11 -3.14 37.94 -0.09
CA ARG A 11 -2.47 37.49 1.16
C ARG A 11 -1.02 37.06 0.92
N ARG A 12 -0.76 36.45 -0.23
CA ARG A 12 0.58 36.02 -0.67
C ARG A 12 1.53 37.20 -0.91
N ASN A 13 1.05 38.25 -1.57
CA ASN A 13 1.85 39.44 -1.86
C ASN A 13 2.12 40.25 -0.59
N PHE A 14 1.20 40.22 0.39
CA PHE A 14 1.43 40.81 1.70
C PHE A 14 2.56 40.11 2.46
N ILE A 15 2.58 38.78 2.52
CA ILE A 15 3.64 38.04 3.23
C ILE A 15 5.01 38.26 2.58
N VAL A 16 5.07 38.23 1.25
CA VAL A 16 6.32 38.46 0.50
C VAL A 16 6.83 39.89 0.73
N ASN A 17 5.98 40.89 0.62
CA ASN A 17 6.40 42.29 0.76
C ASN A 17 6.78 42.65 2.20
N SER A 18 6.07 42.09 3.19
CA SER A 18 6.39 42.29 4.62
C SER A 18 7.70 41.61 5.04
N GLY A 19 8.04 40.44 4.46
CA GLY A 19 9.31 39.76 4.75
C GLY A 19 10.54 40.54 4.26
N ILE A 20 10.45 41.16 3.07
CA ILE A 20 11.54 41.93 2.47
C ILE A 20 11.81 43.24 3.23
N ALA A 21 10.76 43.93 3.70
CA ALA A 21 10.91 45.18 4.45
C ALA A 21 11.51 45.00 5.86
N GLY A 22 11.39 43.81 6.45
CA GLY A 22 11.90 43.49 7.79
C GLY A 22 13.28 42.82 7.83
N GLY A 23 14.00 42.76 6.71
CA GLY A 23 15.32 42.09 6.62
C GLY A 23 15.26 40.56 6.68
N GLY A 24 14.08 39.96 6.50
CA GLY A 24 13.89 38.51 6.51
C GLY A 24 14.11 37.88 5.13
N LEU A 25 14.86 36.77 5.09
CA LEU A 25 15.01 35.95 3.88
C LEU A 25 13.71 35.16 3.62
N VAL A 26 13.04 35.42 2.49
CA VAL A 26 11.88 34.63 2.04
C VAL A 26 12.35 33.63 0.98
N ILE A 27 12.40 32.35 1.34
CA ILE A 27 12.71 31.27 0.39
C ILE A 27 11.40 30.83 -0.29
N GLY A 28 11.20 31.26 -1.55
CA GLY A 28 10.08 30.81 -2.37
C GLY A 28 10.36 29.46 -3.03
N PHE A 29 9.73 28.39 -2.55
CA PHE A 29 9.73 27.10 -3.24
C PHE A 29 8.64 27.08 -4.32
N ASN A 30 9.04 27.10 -5.58
CA ASN A 30 8.14 26.87 -6.71
C ASN A 30 8.13 25.37 -7.03
N LEU A 31 7.32 24.59 -6.28
CA LEU A 31 7.28 23.12 -6.41
C LEU A 31 6.84 22.64 -7.81
N PHE A 32 6.34 23.54 -8.66
CA PHE A 32 5.87 23.24 -10.02
C PHE A 32 6.84 23.62 -11.15
N SER A 33 7.99 24.24 -10.85
CA SER A 33 8.98 24.58 -11.90
C SER A 33 10.06 23.51 -12.16
N SER A 34 10.03 22.36 -11.46
CA SER A 34 10.94 21.23 -11.72
C SER A 34 10.39 20.16 -12.67
N PHE A 35 9.19 20.34 -13.25
CA PHE A 35 8.75 19.51 -14.38
C PHE A 35 9.32 20.05 -15.70
N LYS A 36 10.64 19.97 -15.87
CA LYS A 36 11.26 20.02 -17.19
C LYS A 36 11.16 18.63 -17.81
N LYS A 37 10.41 18.56 -18.91
CA LYS A 37 10.26 17.39 -19.78
C LYS A 37 11.65 17.00 -20.32
N ASN A 38 12.15 15.84 -19.92
CA ASN A 38 13.21 15.13 -20.63
C ASN A 38 12.63 13.81 -21.08
N GLU A 39 12.41 13.72 -22.39
CA GLU A 39 12.32 12.47 -23.11
C GLU A 39 13.71 11.80 -23.11
N ASP A 40 13.66 10.48 -23.01
CA ASP A 40 14.72 9.51 -23.28
C ASP A 40 15.83 9.30 -22.23
N LEU A 41 15.54 8.42 -21.26
CA LEU A 41 16.54 7.55 -20.65
C LEU A 41 15.89 6.18 -20.34
N GLY A 42 16.09 5.26 -21.29
CA GLY A 42 16.28 3.85 -20.96
C GLY A 42 15.02 3.05 -20.72
N LYS A 43 14.63 2.28 -21.74
CA LYS A 43 14.03 0.95 -21.57
C LYS A 43 14.92 0.12 -20.65
N LEU A 44 14.73 0.22 -19.35
CA LEU A 44 15.09 -0.85 -18.45
C LEU A 44 13.99 -1.89 -18.57
N ASN A 45 14.32 -2.93 -19.34
CA ASN A 45 13.65 -4.21 -19.31
C ASN A 45 13.46 -4.67 -17.86
N SER A 46 12.34 -4.32 -17.23
CA SER A 46 11.88 -5.01 -16.03
C SER A 46 11.22 -6.31 -16.47
N ASN A 47 12.03 -7.20 -17.04
CA ASN A 47 11.71 -8.62 -17.18
C ASN A 47 11.90 -9.35 -15.84
N SER A 48 11.53 -8.67 -14.74
CA SER A 48 11.02 -9.36 -13.56
C SER A 48 9.52 -9.20 -13.63
N LYS A 49 8.81 -10.27 -14.04
CA LYS A 49 7.41 -10.43 -13.65
C LYS A 49 7.39 -10.31 -12.12
N LYS A 50 7.13 -9.11 -11.60
CA LYS A 50 6.91 -8.88 -10.18
C LYS A 50 5.72 -9.76 -9.81
N SER A 51 5.92 -10.63 -8.84
CA SER A 51 4.85 -11.42 -8.24
C SER A 51 3.90 -10.48 -7.48
N GLU A 52 3.02 -9.80 -8.20
CA GLU A 52 1.85 -9.13 -7.63
C GLU A 52 0.79 -10.22 -7.38
N PHE A 53 0.67 -10.69 -6.14
CA PHE A 53 -0.38 -11.66 -5.74
C PHE A 53 -1.78 -11.10 -5.91
N ASN A 54 -1.88 -9.79 -5.70
CA ASN A 54 -3.04 -8.95 -5.87
C ASN A 54 -2.54 -7.49 -5.99
N SER A 55 -3.42 -6.57 -6.38
CA SER A 55 -3.07 -5.16 -6.56
C SER A 55 -2.67 -4.44 -5.27
N HIS A 56 -2.95 -5.02 -4.09
CA HIS A 56 -2.75 -4.39 -2.79
C HIS A 56 -1.44 -4.79 -2.09
N ILE A 57 -0.85 -5.93 -2.43
CA ILE A 57 0.26 -6.53 -1.67
C ILE A 57 1.43 -6.78 -2.60
N LYS A 58 2.60 -6.32 -2.18
CA LYS A 58 3.88 -6.69 -2.79
C LYS A 58 4.80 -7.24 -1.71
N ILE A 59 5.30 -8.44 -1.93
CA ILE A 59 6.33 -9.07 -1.10
C ILE A 59 7.59 -9.15 -1.96
N SER A 60 8.70 -8.61 -1.46
CA SER A 60 9.99 -8.69 -2.13
C SER A 60 10.73 -9.97 -1.72
N LYS A 61 11.72 -10.37 -2.53
CA LYS A 61 12.63 -11.47 -2.17
C LYS A 61 13.53 -11.14 -0.98
N SER A 62 13.70 -9.85 -0.64
CA SER A 62 14.40 -9.40 0.57
C SER A 62 13.55 -9.51 1.84
N GLY A 63 12.24 -9.75 1.72
CA GLY A 63 11.31 -9.81 2.85
C GLY A 63 10.53 -8.53 3.11
N ASP A 64 10.80 -7.45 2.38
CA ASP A 64 10.02 -6.23 2.48
C ASP A 64 8.58 -6.48 2.04
N ILE A 65 7.64 -6.21 2.95
CA ILE A 65 6.20 -6.29 2.70
C ILE A 65 5.68 -4.88 2.49
N THR A 66 5.14 -4.61 1.30
CA THR A 66 4.50 -3.34 0.97
C THR A 66 3.01 -3.55 0.77
N ILE A 67 2.20 -2.73 1.44
CA ILE A 67 0.75 -2.68 1.25
C ILE A 67 0.37 -1.34 0.62
N PHE A 68 -0.36 -1.41 -0.48
CA PHE A 68 -0.83 -0.23 -1.21
C PHE A 68 -2.18 0.22 -0.68
N ALA A 69 -2.23 1.45 -0.17
CA ALA A 69 -3.47 2.12 0.21
C ALA A 69 -4.10 2.76 -1.04
N PRO A 70 -5.26 2.26 -1.53
CA PRO A 70 -5.86 2.77 -2.76
C PRO A 70 -6.49 4.15 -2.56
N ASN A 71 -7.28 4.32 -1.51
CA ASN A 71 -8.05 5.53 -1.26
C ASN A 71 -7.14 6.73 -0.95
N PRO A 72 -7.48 7.93 -1.45
CA PRO A 72 -6.70 9.14 -1.16
C PRO A 72 -6.80 9.52 0.32
N GLU A 73 -5.64 9.84 0.91
CA GLU A 73 -5.52 10.39 2.24
C GLU A 73 -5.72 11.91 2.23
N ILE A 74 -6.66 12.41 3.03
CA ILE A 74 -7.01 13.83 3.18
C ILE A 74 -7.00 14.28 4.65
N GLY A 75 -6.49 13.44 5.56
CA GLY A 75 -6.41 13.70 7.01
C GLY A 75 -7.23 12.75 7.89
N GLN A 76 -7.87 11.73 7.30
CA GLN A 76 -8.74 10.77 7.98
C GLN A 76 -8.01 9.50 8.46
N GLY A 77 -6.76 9.28 8.05
CA GLY A 77 -5.98 8.09 8.44
C GLY A 77 -6.33 6.82 7.66
N ILE A 78 -6.84 6.96 6.44
CA ILE A 78 -7.17 5.83 5.56
C ILE A 78 -5.92 5.06 5.11
N LYS A 79 -4.78 5.77 5.01
CA LYS A 79 -3.48 5.17 4.72
C LYS A 79 -2.95 4.33 5.87
N THR A 80 -3.55 4.39 7.05
CA THR A 80 -3.22 3.50 8.18
C THR A 80 -4.25 2.40 8.31
N THR A 81 -5.53 2.77 8.40
CA THR A 81 -6.62 1.84 8.71
C THR A 81 -6.84 0.78 7.63
N LEU A 82 -6.79 1.14 6.34
CA LEU A 82 -7.01 0.15 5.27
C LEU A 82 -5.88 -0.88 5.14
N PRO A 83 -4.59 -0.49 5.14
CA PRO A 83 -3.51 -1.47 5.15
C PRO A 83 -3.50 -2.38 6.37
N MET A 84 -3.96 -1.92 7.54
CA MET A 84 -4.06 -2.78 8.73
C MET A 84 -5.01 -3.95 8.51
N LEU A 85 -6.11 -3.80 7.75
CA LEU A 85 -7.00 -4.91 7.39
C LEU A 85 -6.28 -6.00 6.59
N VAL A 86 -5.46 -5.57 5.64
CA VAL A 86 -4.67 -6.47 4.80
C VAL A 86 -3.57 -7.14 5.63
N ALA A 87 -2.86 -6.37 6.46
CA ALA A 87 -1.80 -6.86 7.33
C ALA A 87 -2.31 -7.89 8.34
N GLU A 88 -3.48 -7.62 8.94
CA GLU A 88 -4.16 -8.54 9.86
C GLU A 88 -4.39 -9.87 9.17
N GLU A 89 -5.04 -9.87 8.00
CA GLU A 89 -5.30 -11.11 7.28
C GLU A 89 -4.04 -11.73 6.67
N LEU A 90 -3.00 -10.97 6.40
CA LEU A 90 -1.74 -11.51 5.92
C LEU A 90 -0.88 -12.11 7.05
N ASP A 91 -1.25 -11.96 8.32
CA ASP A 91 -0.48 -12.44 9.48
C ASP A 91 0.95 -11.85 9.56
N VAL A 92 1.10 -10.58 9.17
CA VAL A 92 2.37 -9.85 9.22
C VAL A 92 2.36 -8.85 10.38
N ALA A 93 3.48 -8.69 11.06
CA ALA A 93 3.57 -7.72 12.14
C ALA A 93 3.51 -6.30 11.56
N TRP A 94 2.66 -5.44 12.12
CA TRP A 94 2.44 -4.08 11.59
C TRP A 94 3.73 -3.26 11.45
N LYS A 95 4.67 -3.43 12.39
CA LYS A 95 5.98 -2.76 12.37
C LYS A 95 6.85 -3.12 11.15
N ASP A 96 6.58 -4.25 10.50
CA ASP A 96 7.34 -4.76 9.36
C ASP A 96 6.64 -4.45 8.01
N VAL A 97 5.52 -3.69 8.05
CA VAL A 97 4.75 -3.29 6.86
C VAL A 97 5.14 -1.90 6.41
N ASN A 98 5.56 -1.78 5.16
CA ASN A 98 5.69 -0.50 4.47
C ASN A 98 4.37 -0.12 3.78
N VAL A 99 3.84 1.06 4.04
CA VAL A 99 2.62 1.53 3.38
C VAL A 99 2.93 2.55 2.28
N VAL A 100 2.44 2.27 1.08
CA VAL A 100 2.56 3.16 -0.07
C VAL A 100 1.18 3.61 -0.54
N GLN A 101 1.02 4.91 -0.83
CA GLN A 101 -0.18 5.39 -1.49
C GLN A 101 -0.20 4.87 -2.92
N ALA A 102 -1.28 4.18 -3.31
CA ALA A 102 -1.42 3.74 -4.69
C ALA A 102 -1.64 4.94 -5.62
N LYS A 103 -1.13 4.84 -6.85
CA LYS A 103 -1.51 5.76 -7.93
C LYS A 103 -2.97 5.53 -8.31
N LEU A 104 -3.59 6.53 -8.96
CA LEU A 104 -4.90 6.37 -9.54
C LEU A 104 -4.87 5.27 -10.62
N ASP A 105 -5.60 4.19 -10.38
CA ASP A 105 -5.70 3.04 -11.27
C ASP A 105 -7.06 2.36 -11.06
N ARG A 106 -7.99 2.64 -11.98
CA ARG A 106 -9.38 2.16 -11.88
C ARG A 106 -9.55 0.70 -12.33
N GLU A 107 -8.55 0.13 -12.97
CA GLU A 107 -8.55 -1.29 -13.33
C GLU A 107 -8.13 -2.13 -12.13
N LYS A 108 -7.10 -1.69 -11.40
CA LYS A 108 -6.56 -2.39 -10.23
C LYS A 108 -7.33 -2.14 -8.94
N PHE A 109 -7.93 -0.96 -8.78
CA PHE A 109 -8.59 -0.56 -7.55
C PHE A 109 -10.01 -0.05 -7.80
N THR A 110 -10.96 -0.64 -7.09
CA THR A 110 -12.33 -0.13 -7.04
C THR A 110 -12.45 0.90 -5.91
N ASN A 111 -13.39 1.84 -6.03
CA ASN A 111 -13.70 2.84 -5.01
C ASN A 111 -12.52 3.74 -4.59
N GLN A 112 -11.67 4.15 -5.54
CA GLN A 112 -10.49 4.98 -5.28
C GLN A 112 -10.80 6.48 -5.11
N TRP A 113 -11.63 6.83 -4.13
CA TRP A 113 -12.06 8.20 -3.82
C TRP A 113 -12.22 8.40 -2.30
N ALA A 114 -12.47 9.63 -1.85
CA ALA A 114 -12.74 9.96 -0.45
C ALA A 114 -14.04 10.77 -0.30
N GLY A 115 -14.88 10.38 0.64
CA GLY A 115 -16.14 11.05 0.97
C GLY A 115 -17.18 10.09 1.58
N GLY A 116 -18.30 10.65 2.06
CA GLY A 116 -19.47 9.89 2.52
C GLY A 116 -19.25 8.96 3.72
N SER A 117 -18.10 9.04 4.41
CA SER A 117 -17.72 8.10 5.49
C SER A 117 -17.75 6.62 5.06
N MET A 118 -17.59 6.35 3.77
CA MET A 118 -17.73 4.99 3.20
C MET A 118 -16.41 4.22 3.09
N GLY A 119 -15.27 4.86 3.32
CA GLY A 119 -13.95 4.27 3.03
C GLY A 119 -13.73 2.89 3.67
N VAL A 120 -13.76 2.81 4.99
CA VAL A 120 -13.60 1.53 5.71
C VAL A 120 -14.75 0.57 5.43
N MET A 121 -15.99 1.08 5.39
CA MET A 121 -17.19 0.28 5.14
C MET A 121 -17.10 -0.50 3.82
N LEU A 122 -16.71 0.17 2.73
CA LEU A 122 -16.58 -0.44 1.41
C LEU A 122 -15.33 -1.33 1.30
N ALA A 123 -14.27 -1.00 2.02
CA ALA A 123 -13.00 -1.70 1.95
C ALA A 123 -12.88 -2.89 2.90
N TRP A 124 -13.73 -3.00 3.92
CA TRP A 124 -13.64 -4.02 4.98
C TRP A 124 -13.53 -5.45 4.44
N GLN A 125 -14.52 -5.89 3.65
CA GLN A 125 -14.52 -7.24 3.09
C GLN A 125 -13.46 -7.42 1.98
N PRO A 126 -13.35 -6.52 0.97
CA PRO A 126 -12.39 -6.71 -0.11
C PRO A 126 -10.93 -6.77 0.35
N LEU A 127 -10.51 -5.88 1.24
CA LEU A 127 -9.12 -5.85 1.70
C LEU A 127 -8.78 -7.02 2.61
N ARG A 128 -9.72 -7.45 3.45
CA ARG A 128 -9.53 -8.67 4.24
C ARG A 128 -9.40 -9.91 3.35
N LYS A 129 -10.25 -10.02 2.33
CA LYS A 129 -10.13 -11.08 1.32
C LYS A 129 -8.80 -11.03 0.58
N SER A 130 -8.31 -9.83 0.25
CA SER A 130 -7.00 -9.63 -0.38
C SER A 130 -5.86 -10.20 0.47
N GLY A 131 -5.82 -9.86 1.76
CA GLY A 131 -4.82 -10.40 2.71
C GLY A 131 -4.95 -11.91 2.90
N ALA A 132 -6.17 -12.42 3.09
CA ALA A 132 -6.42 -13.84 3.31
C ALA A 132 -6.09 -14.69 2.08
N THR A 133 -6.33 -14.15 0.87
CA THR A 133 -5.97 -14.81 -0.40
C THR A 133 -4.47 -14.95 -0.54
N ALA A 134 -3.73 -13.87 -0.31
CA ALA A 134 -2.27 -13.92 -0.34
C ALA A 134 -1.71 -14.89 0.71
N ARG A 135 -2.23 -14.86 1.95
CA ARG A 135 -1.90 -15.81 3.01
C ARG A 135 -2.12 -17.26 2.57
N GLN A 136 -3.27 -17.57 1.97
CA GLN A 136 -3.59 -18.91 1.50
C GLN A 136 -2.67 -19.36 0.35
N MET A 137 -2.34 -18.48 -0.60
CA MET A 137 -1.40 -18.80 -1.68
C MET A 137 -0.01 -19.14 -1.13
N LEU A 138 0.46 -18.41 -0.11
CA LEU A 138 1.73 -18.68 0.57
C LEU A 138 1.69 -20.02 1.32
N ILE A 139 0.59 -20.31 2.02
CA ILE A 139 0.38 -21.61 2.67
C ILE A 139 0.43 -22.75 1.65
N ASN A 140 -0.28 -22.62 0.53
CA ASN A 140 -0.30 -23.64 -0.53
C ASN A 140 1.09 -23.88 -1.12
N ALA A 141 1.89 -22.82 -1.30
CA ALA A 141 3.27 -22.95 -1.78
C ALA A 141 4.16 -23.67 -0.76
N ALA A 142 4.04 -23.35 0.53
CA ALA A 142 4.79 -24.01 1.59
C ALA A 142 4.40 -25.49 1.72
N ALA A 143 3.11 -25.79 1.74
CA ALA A 143 2.57 -27.14 1.78
C ALA A 143 3.09 -28.00 0.61
N LYS A 144 3.12 -27.42 -0.60
CA LYS A 144 3.70 -28.08 -1.78
C LYS A 144 5.20 -28.35 -1.63
N LYS A 145 5.98 -27.43 -1.04
CA LYS A 145 7.42 -27.64 -0.77
C LYS A 145 7.66 -28.76 0.25
N TRP A 146 6.83 -28.84 1.29
CA TRP A 146 6.92 -29.88 2.31
C TRP A 146 6.25 -31.19 1.92
N ASN A 147 5.50 -31.21 0.82
CA ASN A 147 4.67 -32.35 0.40
C ASN A 147 3.66 -32.80 1.50
N ILE A 148 2.98 -31.81 2.11
CA ILE A 148 1.96 -32.01 3.15
C ILE A 148 0.65 -31.32 2.77
N SER A 149 -0.40 -31.53 3.56
CA SER A 149 -1.67 -30.81 3.38
C SER A 149 -1.53 -29.33 3.77
N PRO A 150 -2.15 -28.38 3.03
CA PRO A 150 -2.26 -26.98 3.45
C PRO A 150 -2.93 -26.80 4.83
N SER A 151 -3.75 -27.75 5.27
CA SER A 151 -4.38 -27.73 6.60
C SER A 151 -3.39 -27.96 7.74
N ASP A 152 -2.22 -28.56 7.45
CA ASP A 152 -1.15 -28.82 8.41
C ASP A 152 -0.15 -27.66 8.50
N CYS A 153 -0.50 -26.54 7.89
CA CYS A 153 0.28 -25.31 7.88
C CYS A 153 -0.47 -24.20 8.60
N PHE A 154 0.27 -23.35 9.30
CA PHE A 154 -0.26 -22.14 9.91
C PHE A 154 0.67 -20.94 9.69
N THR A 155 0.17 -19.73 9.86
CA THR A 155 0.93 -18.51 9.65
C THR A 155 1.14 -17.73 10.92
N LYS A 156 2.31 -17.11 11.03
CA LYS A 156 2.66 -16.21 12.13
C LYS A 156 3.80 -15.30 11.70
N ASN A 157 3.67 -14.00 11.97
CA ASN A 157 4.72 -13.00 11.78
C ASN A 157 5.40 -13.06 10.41
N GLY A 158 4.61 -13.10 9.32
CA GLY A 158 5.13 -13.09 7.95
C GLY A 158 5.85 -14.38 7.53
N SER A 159 5.52 -15.50 8.17
CA SER A 159 6.08 -16.82 7.86
C SER A 159 4.98 -17.88 7.90
N VAL A 160 5.17 -18.95 7.12
CA VAL A 160 4.37 -20.17 7.18
C VAL A 160 5.15 -21.22 7.97
N TYR A 161 4.46 -21.93 8.86
CA TYR A 161 4.97 -23.00 9.69
C TYR A 161 4.21 -24.30 9.41
N ASN A 162 4.85 -25.44 9.58
CA ASN A 162 4.18 -26.74 9.63
C ASN A 162 4.04 -27.25 11.08
N ASN A 163 3.35 -28.38 11.25
CA ASN A 163 3.18 -29.04 12.55
C ASN A 163 4.49 -29.49 13.23
N LEU A 164 5.59 -29.59 12.49
CA LEU A 164 6.94 -29.88 13.01
C LEU A 164 7.70 -28.60 13.38
N ASN A 165 7.05 -27.44 13.34
CA ASN A 165 7.61 -26.13 13.62
C ASN A 165 8.76 -25.72 12.68
N GLN A 166 8.87 -26.36 11.51
CA GLN A 166 9.70 -25.87 10.41
C GLN A 166 9.02 -24.67 9.77
N LYS A 167 9.81 -23.73 9.23
CA LYS A 167 9.29 -22.49 8.69
C LYS A 167 9.85 -22.14 7.31
N TYR A 168 9.02 -21.46 6.53
CA TYR A 168 9.43 -20.65 5.39
C TYR A 168 8.91 -19.23 5.59
N THR A 169 9.78 -18.24 5.34
CA THR A 169 9.38 -16.84 5.27
C THR A 169 8.56 -16.58 4.02
N TYR A 170 7.75 -15.52 4.02
CA TYR A 170 7.00 -15.15 2.81
C TYR A 170 7.89 -14.82 1.61
N ALA A 171 9.09 -14.28 1.86
CA ALA A 171 10.09 -14.02 0.83
C ALA A 171 10.55 -15.30 0.10
N GLU A 172 10.69 -16.41 0.82
CA GLU A 172 11.09 -17.70 0.24
C GLU A 172 9.98 -18.41 -0.54
N LEU A 173 8.73 -18.01 -0.29
CA LEU A 173 7.54 -18.58 -0.90
C LEU A 173 6.97 -17.73 -2.03
N VAL A 174 7.37 -16.45 -2.12
CA VAL A 174 6.70 -15.46 -2.96
C VAL A 174 6.61 -15.90 -4.43
N ASP A 175 7.73 -16.32 -4.98
CA ASP A 175 7.85 -16.74 -6.37
C ASP A 175 7.04 -18.00 -6.67
N ASP A 176 6.99 -18.95 -5.74
CA ASP A 176 6.30 -20.21 -5.95
C ASP A 176 4.80 -20.06 -5.79
N ALA A 177 4.37 -19.28 -4.81
CA ALA A 177 2.96 -18.92 -4.63
C ALA A 177 2.43 -18.17 -5.87
N SER A 178 3.24 -17.32 -6.52
CA SER A 178 2.86 -16.56 -7.72
C SER A 178 2.48 -17.43 -8.93
N LYS A 179 2.95 -18.68 -8.95
CA LYS A 179 2.71 -19.66 -10.02
C LYS A 179 1.49 -20.54 -9.75
N LEU A 180 0.89 -20.44 -8.57
CA LEU A 180 -0.29 -21.21 -8.20
C LEU A 180 -1.56 -20.50 -8.65
N GLU A 181 -2.61 -21.27 -8.85
CA GLU A 181 -3.94 -20.73 -9.09
C GLU A 181 -4.46 -20.00 -7.85
N ILE A 182 -5.19 -18.90 -8.09
CA ILE A 182 -5.79 -18.11 -7.01
C ILE A 182 -6.96 -18.92 -6.42
N PRO A 183 -6.98 -19.17 -5.10
CA PRO A 183 -8.07 -19.89 -4.46
C PRO A 183 -9.40 -19.14 -4.59
N ASN A 184 -10.47 -19.83 -5.00
CA ASN A 184 -11.80 -19.24 -5.18
C ASN A 184 -12.49 -18.88 -3.85
N ASN A 185 -12.17 -19.59 -2.77
CA ASN A 185 -12.75 -19.35 -1.46
C ASN A 185 -11.64 -19.36 -0.40
N VAL A 186 -11.53 -18.28 0.36
CA VAL A 186 -10.57 -18.16 1.45
C VAL A 186 -11.28 -17.83 2.75
N LYS A 187 -10.88 -18.52 3.81
CA LYS A 187 -11.40 -18.29 5.15
C LYS A 187 -10.77 -17.01 5.70
N LEU A 188 -11.62 -16.03 6.02
CA LEU A 188 -11.23 -14.86 6.78
C LEU A 188 -11.03 -15.22 8.25
N LYS A 189 -10.19 -14.45 8.94
CA LYS A 189 -10.06 -14.56 10.40
C LYS A 189 -11.38 -14.22 11.11
N ASP A 190 -11.60 -14.84 12.26
CA ASP A 190 -12.65 -14.40 13.17
C ASP A 190 -12.20 -13.08 13.83
N PRO A 191 -13.05 -12.05 13.95
CA PRO A 191 -12.69 -10.80 14.63
C PRO A 191 -12.10 -10.97 16.04
N LYS A 192 -12.46 -12.04 16.76
CA LYS A 192 -11.87 -12.34 18.07
C LYS A 192 -10.38 -12.70 18.02
N ASP A 193 -9.89 -13.12 16.86
CA ASP A 193 -8.51 -13.58 16.64
C ASP A 193 -7.61 -12.46 16.08
N PHE A 194 -8.15 -11.25 15.92
CA PHE A 194 -7.39 -10.10 15.43
C PHE A 194 -6.32 -9.65 16.43
N LYS A 195 -5.24 -9.09 15.89
CA LYS A 195 -4.06 -8.64 16.66
C LYS A 195 -3.67 -7.19 16.38
N ILE A 196 -4.10 -6.64 15.25
CA ILE A 196 -3.74 -5.31 14.74
C ILE A 196 -4.93 -4.35 14.79
N ILE A 197 -6.11 -4.80 14.37
CA ILE A 197 -7.33 -4.00 14.20
C ILE A 197 -8.34 -4.20 15.32
#